data_AF-A0A943K6J3-F1
#
_entry.id   AF-A0A943K6J3-F1
#
_cell.length_a   1.000
_cell.length_b   1.000
_cell.length_c   1.000
_cell.angle_alpha   90.00
_cell.angle_beta   90.00
_cell.angle_gamma   90.00
#
_symmetry.space_group_name_H-M   'P 1'
#
loop_
_entity.id
_entity.type
_entity.pdbx_description
1 polymer ?
#
loop_
_entity_poly.entity_id
_entity_poly.type
_entity_poly.pdbx_seq_one_letter_code
_entity_poly.pdbx_strand_id
1 'polypeptide(L)'
;MQLQESGEMYLECILRLSREIGNVRSIDIGEYRGFSKPSISRAMKHLKEGGFINVDENGFITLTESGRAVAEKIYERHTVLSDLFERLGVPDDVAAEDACRIEHVISDESFAAIKRFIREEGDLIK
;
A
#
# COMPACT_ATOMS: atom_id res chain seq x y z
N MET A 1 12.36 -11.03 10.29
CA MET A 1 11.90 -11.49 8.96
C MET A 1 11.91 -10.28 8.04
N GLN A 2 12.56 -10.35 6.88
CA GLN A 2 12.46 -9.27 5.90
C GLN A 2 11.14 -9.41 5.17
N LEU A 3 10.30 -8.38 5.21
CA LEU A 3 9.04 -8.38 4.47
C LEU A 3 9.38 -8.28 2.97
N GLN A 4 8.77 -9.14 2.17
CA GLN A 4 8.89 -9.09 0.70
C GLN A 4 7.83 -8.13 0.14
N GLU A 5 8.03 -7.64 -1.08
CA GLU A 5 7.07 -6.82 -1.85
C GLU A 5 5.64 -7.36 -1.78
N SER A 6 5.47 -8.69 -1.92
CA SER A 6 4.15 -9.31 -1.80
C SER A 6 3.49 -9.05 -0.44
N GLY A 7 4.24 -9.08 0.65
CA GLY A 7 3.74 -8.76 1.98
C GLY A 7 3.38 -7.29 2.15
N GLU A 8 4.17 -6.39 1.54
CA GLU A 8 3.88 -4.95 1.52
C GLU A 8 2.55 -4.67 0.81
N MET A 9 2.31 -5.27 -0.36
CA MET A 9 1.03 -5.15 -1.09
C MET A 9 -0.17 -5.56 -0.22
N TYR A 10 -0.05 -6.64 0.56
CA TYR A 10 -1.14 -7.07 1.45
C TYR A 10 -1.37 -6.09 2.61
N LEU A 11 -0.30 -5.56 3.22
CA LEU A 11 -0.44 -4.59 4.31
C LEU A 11 -1.06 -3.28 3.81
N GLU A 12 -0.66 -2.84 2.63
CA GLU A 12 -1.20 -1.64 2.00
C GLU A 12 -2.68 -1.82 1.62
N CYS A 13 -3.05 -2.97 1.04
CA CYS A 13 -4.43 -3.35 0.77
C CYS A 13 -5.29 -3.34 2.05
N ILE A 14 -4.81 -3.93 3.14
CA ILE A 14 -5.52 -3.91 4.44
C ILE A 14 -5.69 -2.47 4.94
N LEU A 15 -4.68 -1.62 4.81
CA LEU A 15 -4.78 -0.21 5.20
C LEU A 15 -5.87 0.52 4.41
N ARG A 16 -5.88 0.40 3.07
CA ARG A 16 -6.87 1.03 2.20
C ARG A 16 -8.29 0.57 2.54
N LEU A 17 -8.50 -0.74 2.59
CA LEU A 17 -9.80 -1.32 2.97
C LEU A 17 -10.23 -0.90 4.37
N SER A 18 -9.32 -0.83 5.35
CA SER A 18 -9.66 -0.39 6.70
C SER A 18 -10.16 1.06 6.75
N ARG A 19 -9.74 1.91 5.81
CA ARG A 19 -10.22 3.30 5.70
C ARG A 19 -11.57 3.39 4.99
N GLU A 20 -11.83 2.49 4.04
CA GLU A 20 -13.07 2.47 3.26
C GLU A 20 -14.24 1.79 3.98
N ILE A 21 -14.00 0.60 4.52
CA ILE A 21 -15.06 -0.27 5.09
C ILE A 21 -14.89 -0.52 6.60
N GLY A 22 -13.81 -0.04 7.21
CA GLY A 22 -13.50 -0.21 8.63
C GLY A 22 -13.02 -1.62 8.97
N ASN A 23 -13.92 -2.60 8.89
CA ASN A 23 -13.66 -3.98 9.28
C ASN A 23 -13.28 -4.83 8.06
N VAL A 24 -12.01 -5.23 7.98
CA VAL A 24 -11.46 -5.98 6.84
C VAL A 24 -11.44 -7.48 7.13
N ARG A 25 -11.77 -8.31 6.13
CA ARG A 25 -11.65 -9.76 6.12
C ARG A 25 -10.88 -10.24 4.89
N SER A 26 -10.45 -11.50 4.93
CA SER A 26 -9.72 -12.13 3.82
C SER A 26 -10.49 -12.12 2.49
N ILE A 27 -11.82 -12.10 2.53
CA ILE A 27 -12.64 -12.04 1.30
C ILE A 27 -12.54 -10.66 0.63
N ASP A 28 -12.58 -9.59 1.42
CA ASP A 28 -12.48 -8.21 0.94
C ASP A 28 -11.13 -7.96 0.25
N ILE A 29 -10.04 -8.49 0.83
CA ILE A 29 -8.69 -8.45 0.25
C ILE A 29 -8.65 -9.15 -1.12
N GLY A 30 -9.33 -10.29 -1.22
CA GLY A 30 -9.39 -11.07 -2.46
C GLY A 30 -10.19 -10.37 -3.55
N GLU A 31 -11.32 -9.75 -3.19
CA GLU A 31 -12.17 -9.00 -4.11
C GLU A 31 -11.49 -7.71 -4.58
N TYR A 32 -10.74 -7.02 -3.71
CA TYR A 32 -10.09 -5.75 -4.04
C TYR A 32 -8.91 -5.88 -5.03
N ARG A 33 -8.06 -6.90 -4.90
CA ARG A 33 -6.87 -7.09 -5.77
C ARG A 33 -6.91 -8.33 -6.67
N GLY A 34 -8.00 -9.11 -6.64
CA GLY A 34 -8.11 -10.35 -7.42
C GLY A 34 -7.17 -11.47 -6.92
N PHE A 35 -6.72 -11.42 -5.66
CA PHE A 35 -5.85 -12.45 -5.11
C PHE A 35 -6.59 -13.78 -4.92
N SER A 36 -5.90 -14.88 -5.22
CA SER A 36 -6.47 -16.21 -5.03
C SER A 36 -6.56 -16.58 -3.54
N LYS A 37 -7.60 -17.33 -3.15
CA LYS A 37 -7.79 -17.81 -1.76
C LYS A 37 -6.54 -18.49 -1.17
N PRO A 38 -5.81 -19.37 -1.90
CA PRO A 38 -4.58 -19.95 -1.38
C PRO A 38 -3.46 -18.93 -1.15
N SER A 39 -3.38 -17.89 -1.99
CA SER A 39 -2.39 -16.81 -1.83
C SER A 39 -2.67 -16.00 -0.56
N ILE A 40 -3.92 -15.58 -0.37
CA ILE A 40 -4.37 -14.81 0.79
C ILE A 40 -4.12 -15.59 2.08
N SER A 41 -4.51 -16.88 2.11
CA SER A 41 -4.32 -17.70 3.32
C SER A 41 -2.84 -17.80 3.72
N ARG A 42 -1.93 -17.99 2.76
CA ARG A 42 -0.48 -18.00 3.04
C ARG A 42 0.01 -16.64 3.52
N ALA A 43 -0.38 -15.56 2.85
CA ALA A 43 0.01 -14.21 3.23
C ALA A 43 -0.46 -13.85 4.64
N MET A 44 -1.73 -14.09 4.97
CA MET A 44 -2.28 -13.79 6.30
C MET A 44 -1.56 -14.59 7.38
N LYS A 45 -1.20 -15.85 7.12
CA LYS A 45 -0.40 -16.65 8.05
C LYS A 45 0.97 -16.00 8.28
N HIS A 46 1.70 -15.67 7.22
CA HIS A 46 3.03 -15.08 7.34
C HIS A 46 3.03 -13.69 7.98
N LEU A 47 2.06 -12.84 7.65
CA LEU A 47 1.92 -11.51 8.25
C LEU A 47 1.58 -11.60 9.73
N LYS A 48 0.74 -12.57 10.13
CA LYS A 48 0.40 -12.83 11.54
C LYS A 48 1.61 -13.35 12.31
N GLU A 49 2.30 -14.36 11.78
CA GLU A 49 3.54 -14.91 12.37
C GLU A 49 4.65 -13.85 12.45
N GLY A 50 4.69 -12.92 11.50
CA GLY A 50 5.60 -11.77 11.48
C GLY A 50 5.20 -10.62 12.39
N GLY A 51 4.04 -10.69 13.05
CA GLY A 51 3.56 -9.65 13.97
C GLY A 51 3.08 -8.36 13.29
N PHE A 52 2.72 -8.40 12.00
CA PHE A 52 2.23 -7.24 11.25
C PHE A 52 0.70 -7.10 11.27
N ILE A 53 -0.02 -8.19 11.54
CA ILE A 53 -1.48 -8.18 11.62
C ILE A 53 -1.97 -8.98 12.83
N ASN A 54 -3.16 -8.62 13.31
CA ASN A 54 -3.98 -9.45 14.17
C ASN A 54 -5.17 -9.98 13.37
N VAL A 55 -5.59 -11.20 13.69
CA VAL A 55 -6.83 -11.80 13.18
C VAL A 55 -7.62 -12.29 14.38
N ASP A 56 -8.81 -11.73 14.58
CA ASP A 56 -9.69 -12.10 15.69
C ASP A 56 -10.48 -13.39 15.42
N GLU A 57 -11.28 -13.80 16.40
CA GLU A 57 -12.13 -14.99 16.35
C GLU A 57 -13.25 -14.90 15.29
N ASN A 58 -13.63 -13.70 14.86
CA ASN A 58 -14.60 -13.46 13.80
C ASN A 58 -13.94 -13.32 12.41
N GLY A 59 -12.61 -13.48 12.33
CA GLY A 59 -11.83 -13.37 11.11
C GLY A 59 -11.57 -11.93 10.65
N PHE A 60 -11.79 -10.94 11.52
CA PHE A 60 -11.44 -9.54 11.22
C PHE A 60 -9.94 -9.33 11.34
N ILE A 61 -9.40 -8.61 10.37
CA ILE A 61 -7.99 -8.34 10.20
C ILE A 61 -7.71 -6.90 10.59
N THR A 62 -6.74 -6.70 11.47
CA THR A 62 -6.28 -5.37 11.87
C THR A 62 -4.76 -5.29 11.76
N LEU A 63 -4.25 -4.14 11.35
CA LEU A 63 -2.80 -3.87 11.35
C LEU A 63 -2.32 -3.69 12.78
N THR A 64 -1.21 -4.33 13.13
CA THR A 64 -0.44 -3.95 14.31
C THR A 64 0.25 -2.61 14.07
N GLU A 65 0.88 -2.04 15.10
CA GLU A 65 1.68 -0.81 14.94
C GLU A 65 2.79 -0.98 13.89
N SER A 66 3.50 -2.11 13.91
CA SER A 66 4.55 -2.40 12.92
C SER A 66 3.98 -2.60 11.52
N GLY A 67 2.84 -3.30 11.39
CA GLY A 67 2.15 -3.47 10.11
C GLY A 67 1.65 -2.14 9.54
N ARG A 68 1.10 -1.28 10.40
CA ARG A 68 0.64 0.06 10.01
C ARG A 68 1.80 0.94 9.56
N ALA A 69 2.92 0.93 10.27
CA ALA A 69 4.10 1.73 9.89
C ALA A 69 4.60 1.37 8.48
N VAL A 70 4.63 0.08 8.13
CA VAL A 70 5.00 -0.37 6.79
C VAL A 70 3.92 0.03 5.77
N ALA A 71 2.65 -0.26 6.06
CA ALA A 71 1.54 0.06 5.16
C ALA A 71 1.47 1.56 4.85
N GLU A 72 1.67 2.42 5.84
CA GLU A 72 1.66 3.88 5.66
C GLU A 72 2.88 4.37 4.86
N LYS A 73 4.06 3.76 5.03
CA LYS A 73 5.23 4.08 4.19
C LYS A 73 4.93 3.81 2.71
N ILE A 74 4.34 2.66 2.41
CA ILE A 74 4.00 2.27 1.03
C ILE A 74 2.88 3.15 0.49
N TYR A 75 1.83 3.38 1.27
CA TYR A 75 0.73 4.25 0.87
C TYR A 75 1.16 5.71 0.65
N GLU A 76 2.13 6.21 1.42
CA GLU A 76 2.74 7.52 1.14
C GLU A 76 3.41 7.52 -0.24
N ARG A 77 4.17 6.48 -0.58
CA ARG A 77 4.77 6.36 -1.90
C ARG A 77 3.72 6.34 -3.00
N HIS A 78 2.65 5.56 -2.81
CA HIS A 78 1.52 5.53 -3.73
C HIS A 78 1.00 6.93 -4.02
N THR A 79 0.56 7.63 -2.97
CA THR A 79 -0.12 8.92 -3.09
C THR A 79 0.77 10.02 -3.68
N VAL A 80 2.05 10.04 -3.33
CA VAL A 80 3.01 11.00 -3.89
C VAL A 80 3.31 10.72 -5.36
N LEU A 81 3.44 9.45 -5.75
CA LEU A 81 3.67 9.08 -7.14
C LEU A 81 2.42 9.32 -8.01
N SER A 82 1.23 9.00 -7.51
CA SER A 82 -0.02 9.29 -8.21
C SER A 82 -0.19 10.79 -8.45
N ASP A 83 -0.03 11.62 -7.41
CA ASP A 83 -0.09 13.09 -7.54
C ASP A 83 0.96 13.63 -8.53
N LEU A 84 2.17 13.07 -8.53
CA LEU A 84 3.19 13.44 -9.52
C LEU A 84 2.72 13.14 -10.94
N PHE A 85 2.24 11.92 -11.20
CA PHE A 85 1.85 11.50 -12.54
C PHE A 85 0.63 12.30 -13.03
N GLU A 86 -0.34 12.56 -12.16
CA GLU A 86 -1.47 13.44 -12.47
C GLU A 86 -1.01 14.85 -12.85
N ARG A 87 -0.05 15.44 -12.12
CA ARG A 87 0.54 16.75 -12.45
C ARG A 87 1.32 16.74 -13.77
N LEU A 88 1.86 15.60 -14.17
CA LEU A 88 2.48 15.40 -15.48
C LEU A 88 1.45 15.19 -16.60
N GLY A 89 0.15 15.21 -16.29
CA GLY A 89 -0.95 15.08 -17.24
C GLY A 89 -1.39 13.64 -17.51
N VAL A 90 -0.98 12.69 -16.67
CA VAL A 90 -1.46 11.30 -16.75
C VAL A 90 -2.87 11.22 -16.15
N PRO A 91 -3.83 10.52 -16.80
CA PRO A 91 -5.14 10.26 -16.22
C PRO A 91 -5.06 9.60 -14.84
N ASP A 92 -6.03 9.88 -13.97
CA ASP A 92 -6.03 9.45 -12.55
C ASP A 92 -5.96 7.93 -12.38
N ASP A 93 -6.71 7.18 -13.17
CA ASP A 93 -6.73 5.71 -13.19
C ASP A 93 -5.36 5.13 -13.56
N VAL A 94 -4.73 5.66 -14.63
CA VAL A 94 -3.40 5.26 -15.08
C VAL A 94 -2.33 5.66 -14.05
N ALA A 95 -2.41 6.88 -13.51
CA ALA A 95 -1.48 7.39 -12.49
C ALA A 95 -1.50 6.53 -11.23
N ALA A 96 -2.70 6.12 -10.77
CA ALA A 96 -2.86 5.23 -9.64
C ALA A 96 -2.31 3.82 -9.93
N GLU A 97 -2.59 3.25 -11.11
CA GLU A 97 -2.08 1.93 -11.47
C GLU A 97 -0.55 1.89 -11.56
N ASP A 98 0.05 2.90 -12.21
CA ASP A 98 1.51 2.99 -12.34
C ASP A 98 2.19 3.22 -10.99
N ALA A 99 1.64 4.10 -10.15
CA ALA A 99 2.13 4.31 -8.79
C ALA A 99 2.10 3.02 -7.96
N CYS A 100 1.00 2.25 -8.04
CA CYS A 100 0.82 0.97 -7.34
C CYS A 100 1.93 -0.04 -7.66
N ARG A 101 2.51 0.03 -8.86
CA ARG A 101 3.61 -0.87 -9.28
C ARG A 101 4.97 -0.33 -8.87
N ILE A 102 5.17 0.99 -8.97
CA ILE A 102 6.46 1.63 -8.74
C ILE A 102 6.77 1.74 -7.24
N GLU A 103 5.77 1.92 -6.38
CA GLU A 103 5.93 2.17 -4.94
C GLU A 103 6.72 1.08 -4.20
N HIS A 104 6.67 -0.16 -4.68
CA HIS A 104 7.36 -1.31 -4.07
C HIS A 104 8.81 -1.49 -4.53
N VAL A 105 9.17 -0.93 -5.69
CA VAL A 105 10.48 -1.14 -6.32
C VAL A 105 11.36 0.11 -6.33
N ILE A 106 10.76 1.29 -6.16
CA ILE A 106 11.49 2.56 -6.12
C ILE A 106 12.41 2.62 -4.88
N SER A 107 13.64 3.08 -5.09
CA SER A 107 14.59 3.29 -4.00
C SER A 107 14.16 4.43 -3.10
N ASP A 108 14.59 4.38 -1.83
CA ASP A 108 14.33 5.46 -0.88
C ASP A 108 14.97 6.79 -1.36
N GLU A 109 16.13 6.73 -2.03
CA GLU A 109 16.82 7.91 -2.58
C GLU A 109 16.03 8.58 -3.70
N SER A 110 15.53 7.80 -4.67
CA SER A 110 14.72 8.31 -5.78
C SER A 110 13.39 8.87 -5.26
N PHE A 111 12.73 8.16 -4.35
CA PHE A 111 11.49 8.64 -3.76
C PHE A 111 11.69 9.95 -2.98
N ALA A 112 12.77 10.06 -2.19
CA ALA A 112 13.10 11.27 -1.46
C ALA A 112 13.39 12.45 -2.40
N ALA A 113 14.04 12.21 -3.54
CA ALA A 113 14.28 13.24 -4.55
C ALA A 113 12.97 13.72 -5.20
N ILE A 114 12.08 12.80 -5.58
CA ILE A 114 10.74 13.12 -6.10
C ILE A 114 9.95 13.95 -5.09
N LYS A 115 9.93 13.54 -3.83
CA LYS A 115 9.21 14.24 -2.77
C LYS A 115 9.73 15.65 -2.53
N ARG A 116 11.05 15.90 -2.69
CA ARG A 116 11.62 17.25 -2.67
C ARG A 116 11.21 18.05 -3.91
N PHE A 117 11.32 17.46 -5.09
CA PHE A 117 10.93 18.09 -6.35
C PHE A 117 9.48 18.59 -6.33
N ILE A 118 8.53 17.77 -5.87
CA ILE A 118 7.11 18.16 -5.78
C ILE A 118 6.89 19.31 -4.79
N ARG A 119 7.66 19.36 -3.69
CA ARG A 119 7.59 20.45 -2.69
C ARG A 119 8.17 21.76 -3.21
N GLU A 120 9.24 21.69 -4.00
CA GLU A 120 9.95 22.86 -4.53
C GLU A 120 9.29 23.40 -5.81
N GLU A 121 8.79 22.53 -6.69
CA GLU A 121 8.13 22.91 -7.96
C GLU A 121 6.62 23.12 -7.84
N GLY A 122 6.00 22.81 -6.68
CA GLY A 122 4.60 23.14 -6.41
C GLY A 122 4.27 24.63 -6.53
N ASP A 123 5.29 25.50 -6.58
CA ASP A 123 5.19 26.94 -6.83
C ASP A 123 5.56 27.37 -8.26
N LEU A 124 6.13 26.49 -9.10
CA LEU A 124 6.58 26.80 -10.47
C LEU A 124 5.55 26.46 -11.55
N ILE A 125 4.58 25.59 -11.25
CA ILE A 125 3.48 25.19 -12.15
C ILE A 125 2.18 25.93 -11.77
N LYS A 126 2.27 27.25 -11.54
CA LYS A 126 1.12 28.16 -11.44
C LYS A 126 1.10 29.12 -12.62
#